data_AF-A0A1Q7C2B6-F1
#
_entry.id   AF-A0A1Q7C2B6-F1
#
_cell.length_a   1.000
_cell.length_b   1.000
_cell.length_c   1.000
_cell.angle_alpha   90.00
_cell.angle_beta   90.00
_cell.angle_gamma   90.00
#
_symmetry.space_group_name_H-M   'P 1'
#
loop_
_entity.id
_entity.type
_entity.pdbx_description
1 polymer ?
#
loop_
_entity_poly.entity_id
_entity_poly.type
_entity_poly.pdbx_seq_one_letter_code
_entity_poly.pdbx_strand_id
1 'polypeptide(L)'
;MLETWCDHELQWVLYETNAPPLWSQLSRQLRGYLATLWLTGALRGQTPGEAFFVRCDQSTMTPEDIAAGHLICIVELASVKPTEFGRYRINIRLKTP
;
A
#
# COMPACT_ATOMS: atom_id res chain seq x y z
N MET A 1 -7.85 -7.64 -7.57
CA MET A 1 -6.45 -7.49 -8.07
C MET A 1 -5.57 -7.02 -6.94
N LEU A 2 -5.62 -5.73 -6.53
CA LEU A 2 -4.84 -5.23 -5.38
C LEU A 2 -5.27 -5.89 -4.07
N GLU A 3 -6.58 -5.96 -3.79
CA GLU A 3 -7.10 -6.59 -2.57
C GLU A 3 -6.65 -8.05 -2.42
N THR A 4 -6.87 -8.86 -3.46
CA THR A 4 -6.45 -10.26 -3.50
C THR A 4 -4.94 -10.43 -3.29
N TRP A 5 -4.12 -9.54 -3.87
CA TRP A 5 -2.68 -9.56 -3.67
C TRP A 5 -2.31 -9.22 -2.23
N CYS A 6 -2.94 -8.20 -1.64
CA CYS A 6 -2.75 -7.84 -0.24
C CYS A 6 -3.08 -9.00 0.70
N ASP A 7 -4.20 -9.69 0.46
CA ASP A 7 -4.63 -10.82 1.28
C ASP A 7 -3.63 -11.98 1.24
N HIS A 8 -2.96 -12.21 0.10
CA HIS A 8 -1.99 -13.30 -0.05
C HIS A 8 -0.59 -12.91 0.44
N GLU A 9 -0.11 -11.72 0.10
CA GLU A 9 1.29 -11.35 0.27
C GLU A 9 1.58 -10.57 1.56
N LEU A 10 0.58 -9.94 2.18
CA LEU A 10 0.78 -9.10 3.37
C LEU A 10 0.50 -9.81 4.70
N GLN A 11 0.32 -11.13 4.70
CA GLN A 11 0.08 -11.90 5.93
C GLN A 11 1.19 -11.78 6.96
N TRP A 12 2.44 -11.64 6.53
CA TRP A 12 3.60 -11.46 7.41
C TRP A 12 3.51 -10.18 8.25
N VAL A 13 2.88 -9.12 7.70
CA VAL A 13 2.74 -7.81 8.35
C VAL A 13 2.05 -7.94 9.71
N LEU A 14 1.11 -8.89 9.85
CA LEU A 14 0.32 -9.08 11.07
C LEU A 14 1.16 -9.42 12.31
N TYR A 15 2.40 -9.86 12.13
CA TYR A 15 3.29 -10.32 13.21
C TYR A 15 4.46 -9.36 13.48
N GLU A 16 4.44 -8.20 12.84
CA GLU A 16 5.52 -7.22 12.91
C GLU A 16 5.21 -6.07 13.86
N THR A 17 6.26 -5.37 14.27
CA THR A 17 6.13 -4.15 15.09
C THR A 17 5.69 -2.96 14.22
N ASN A 18 4.70 -2.20 14.68
CA ASN A 18 4.22 -0.99 13.99
C ASN A 18 5.25 0.16 14.04
N ALA A 19 6.28 0.07 13.20
CA ALA A 19 7.42 0.98 13.24
C ALA A 19 7.94 1.30 11.82
N PRO A 20 8.76 2.37 11.66
CA PRO A 20 9.30 2.78 10.36
C PRO A 20 9.94 1.67 9.49
N PRO A 21 10.63 0.66 10.05
CA PRO A 21 11.14 -0.46 9.27
C PRO A 21 10.02 -1.24 8.55
N LEU A 22 8.93 -1.56 9.26
CA LEU A 22 7.76 -2.25 8.72
C LEU A 22 7.13 -1.43 7.59
N TRP A 23 6.93 -0.13 7.81
CA TRP A 23 6.29 0.75 6.84
C TRP A 23 7.09 0.86 5.54
N SER A 24 8.42 0.93 5.69
CA SER A 24 9.35 0.97 4.57
C SER A 24 9.33 -0.34 3.77
N GLN A 25 9.29 -1.48 4.46
CA GLN A 25 9.21 -2.79 3.82
C GLN A 25 7.88 -2.99 3.09
N LEU A 26 6.76 -2.68 3.73
CA LEU A 26 5.43 -2.73 3.14
C LEU A 26 5.34 -1.85 1.89
N SER A 27 5.77 -0.59 2.00
CA SER A 27 5.77 0.35 0.87
C SER A 27 6.60 -0.15 -0.31
N ARG A 28 7.75 -0.78 -0.04
CA ARG A 28 8.63 -1.34 -1.07
C ARG A 28 7.97 -2.50 -1.81
N GLN A 29 7.35 -3.44 -1.09
CA GLN A 29 6.66 -4.57 -1.71
C GLN A 29 5.46 -4.12 -2.55
N LEU A 30 4.63 -3.22 -2.03
CA LEU A 30 3.51 -2.63 -2.77
C LEU A 30 4.00 -1.93 -4.06
N ARG A 31 5.04 -1.10 -3.97
CA ARG A 31 5.62 -0.44 -5.15
C ARG A 31 6.14 -1.43 -6.19
N GLY A 32 6.76 -2.53 -5.75
CA GLY A 32 7.21 -3.59 -6.65
C GLY A 32 6.07 -4.26 -7.40
N TYR A 33 4.99 -4.62 -6.71
CA TYR A 33 3.80 -5.20 -7.32
C TYR A 33 3.12 -4.24 -8.31
N LEU A 34 2.92 -2.98 -7.91
CA LEU A 34 2.29 -1.97 -8.76
C LEU A 34 3.15 -1.63 -9.98
N ALA A 35 4.48 -1.66 -9.86
CA ALA A 35 5.38 -1.54 -11.00
C ALA A 35 5.17 -2.68 -12.01
N THR A 36 5.00 -3.92 -11.55
CA THR A 36 4.66 -5.06 -12.42
C THR A 36 3.31 -4.87 -13.12
N LEU A 37 2.30 -4.35 -12.42
CA LEU A 37 1.00 -4.02 -13.02
C LEU A 37 1.12 -2.92 -14.09
N TRP A 38 1.93 -1.90 -13.83
CA TRP A 38 2.20 -0.84 -14.80
C TRP A 38 2.92 -1.37 -16.04
N LEU A 39 3.98 -2.18 -15.87
CA LEU A 39 4.74 -2.77 -16.97
C LEU A 39 3.90 -3.71 -17.86
N THR A 40 2.88 -4.35 -17.28
CA THR A 40 1.94 -5.21 -18.02
C THR A 40 0.76 -4.43 -18.64
N GLY A 41 0.74 -3.11 -18.51
CA GLY A 41 -0.29 -2.24 -19.09
C GLY A 41 -1.60 -2.21 -18.31
N ALA A 42 -1.63 -2.73 -17.08
CA ALA A 42 -2.82 -2.71 -16.21
C ALA A 42 -3.05 -1.34 -15.53
N LEU A 43 -2.02 -0.48 -15.50
CA LEU A 43 -2.09 0.90 -15.00
C LEU A 43 -1.71 1.89 -16.11
N ARG A 44 -2.32 3.08 -16.11
CA ARG A 44 -2.04 4.15 -17.08
C ARG A 44 -0.88 5.03 -16.60
N GLY A 45 -0.02 5.50 -17.49
CA GLY A 45 1.01 6.50 -17.19
C GLY A 45 2.28 6.24 -17.98
N GLN A 46 2.99 7.29 -18.39
CA GLN A 46 4.28 7.17 -19.09
C GLN A 46 5.41 6.80 -18.12
N THR A 47 5.22 7.09 -16.83
CA THR A 47 6.17 6.77 -15.76
C THR A 47 5.46 6.08 -14.60
N PRO A 48 6.17 5.33 -13.74
CA PRO A 48 5.58 4.73 -12.55
C PRO A 48 4.89 5.77 -11.64
N GLY A 49 5.45 6.99 -11.55
CA GLY A 49 4.89 8.06 -10.72
C GLY A 49 3.59 8.65 -11.25
N GLU A 50 3.32 8.55 -12.55
CA GLU A 50 2.01 8.87 -13.15
C GLU A 50 1.01 7.73 -12.94
N ALA A 51 1.50 6.49 -12.82
CA ALA A 51 0.67 5.30 -12.74
C ALA A 51 0.21 4.95 -11.33
N PHE A 52 1.06 5.16 -10.34
CA PHE A 52 0.72 4.87 -8.95
C PHE A 52 1.53 5.69 -7.94
N PHE A 53 0.94 5.83 -6.76
CA PHE A 53 1.57 6.41 -5.59
C PHE A 53 1.30 5.52 -4.37
N VAL A 54 2.31 5.36 -3.51
CA VAL A 54 2.22 4.57 -2.28
C VAL A 54 2.84 5.38 -1.13
N ARG A 55 2.09 5.56 -0.05
CA ARG A 55 2.58 6.22 1.16
C ARG A 55 2.16 5.43 2.40
N CYS A 56 3.14 5.07 3.20
CA CYS A 56 2.96 4.47 4.52
C CYS A 56 4.08 5.02 5.40
N ASP A 57 3.73 6.00 6.23
CA ASP A 57 4.66 6.72 7.10
C ASP A 57 3.85 7.43 8.21
N GLN A 58 4.51 8.23 9.05
CA GLN A 58 3.84 8.94 10.15
C GLN A 58 2.75 9.92 9.68
N SER A 59 2.70 10.31 8.41
CA SER A 59 1.64 11.17 7.88
C SER A 59 0.35 10.40 7.57
N THR A 60 0.38 9.06 7.57
CA THR A 60 -0.80 8.23 7.26
C THR A 60 -1.49 7.68 8.50
N MET A 61 -0.89 7.83 9.68
CA MET A 61 -1.35 7.27 10.95
C MET A 61 -1.21 8.31 12.07
N THR A 62 -2.12 8.30 13.03
CA THR A 62 -1.93 9.07 14.28
C THR A 62 -1.11 8.26 15.30
N PRO A 63 -0.59 8.88 16.38
CA PRO A 63 0.03 8.15 17.48
C PRO A 63 -0.90 7.09 18.08
N GLU A 64 -2.20 7.36 18.15
CA GLU A 64 -3.22 6.42 18.64
C GLU A 64 -3.40 5.24 17.68
N ASP A 65 -3.40 5.48 16.37
CA ASP A 65 -3.41 4.40 15.37
C ASP A 65 -2.20 3.48 15.57
N ILE A 66 -1.00 4.07 15.73
CA ILE A 66 0.22 3.29 15.91
C ILE A 66 0.14 2.44 17.18
N ALA A 67 -0.26 3.04 18.30
CA ALA A 67 -0.41 2.37 19.58
C ALA A 67 -1.48 1.26 19.56
N ALA A 68 -2.56 1.45 18.79
CA ALA A 68 -3.62 0.47 18.60
C ALA A 68 -3.27 -0.65 17.61
N GLY A 69 -2.07 -0.61 17.00
CA GLY A 69 -1.65 -1.56 15.97
C GLY A 69 -2.38 -1.36 14.63
N HIS A 70 -2.94 -0.19 14.37
CA HIS A 70 -3.47 0.17 13.07
C HIS A 70 -2.33 0.65 12.16
N LEU A 71 -2.07 -0.13 11.12
CA LEU A 71 -1.15 0.23 10.06
C LEU A 71 -1.96 0.70 8.85
N ILE A 72 -1.74 1.96 8.46
CA ILE A 72 -2.49 2.59 7.37
C ILE A 72 -1.53 2.91 6.22
N CYS A 73 -1.79 2.32 5.05
CA CYS A 73 -1.08 2.60 3.81
C CYS A 73 -2.05 3.21 2.78
N ILE A 74 -1.65 4.33 2.18
CA ILE A 74 -2.41 5.03 1.15
C ILE A 74 -1.82 4.65 -0.20
N VAL A 75 -2.67 4.14 -1.09
CA VAL A 75 -2.30 3.75 -2.45
C VAL A 75 -3.20 4.48 -3.42
N GLU A 76 -2.62 5.21 -4.36
CA GLU A 76 -3.36 5.86 -5.45
C GLU A 76 -2.96 5.20 -6.76
N LEU A 77 -3.95 4.88 -7.60
CA LEU A 77 -3.76 4.17 -8.86
C LEU A 77 -4.44 4.94 -10.00
N ALA A 78 -3.73 5.09 -11.12
CA ALA A 78 -4.30 5.54 -12.37
C ALA A 78 -4.84 4.32 -13.14
N SER A 79 -6.16 4.10 -13.08
CA SER A 79 -6.80 3.01 -13.81
C SER A 79 -6.75 3.24 -15.32
N VAL A 80 -6.77 2.16 -16.09
CA VAL A 80 -6.89 2.21 -17.56
C VAL A 80 -8.26 2.71 -18.02
N LYS A 81 -9.29 2.66 -17.16
CA LYS A 81 -10.58 3.28 -17.46
C LYS A 81 -10.45 4.81 -17.36
N PRO A 82 -10.97 5.57 -18.35
CA PRO A 82 -10.49 6.92 -18.67
C PRO A 82 -10.72 8.01 -17.60
N THR A 83 -11.47 7.76 -16.53
CA THR A 83 -11.96 8.84 -15.64
C THR A 83 -11.67 8.66 -14.14
N GLU A 84 -10.89 7.67 -13.72
CA GLU A 84 -10.75 7.37 -12.27
C GLU A 84 -9.30 7.24 -11.82
N PHE A 85 -8.84 8.22 -11.04
CA PHE A 85 -7.79 8.00 -10.03
C PHE A 85 -8.47 7.37 -8.82
N GLY A 86 -8.21 6.08 -8.59
CA GLY A 86 -8.70 5.40 -7.41
C GLY A 86 -7.75 5.64 -6.25
N ARG A 87 -8.22 6.30 -5.18
CA ARG A 87 -7.50 6.37 -3.90
C ARG A 87 -7.98 5.25 -2.99
N TYR A 88 -7.08 4.33 -2.70
CA TYR A 88 -7.28 3.20 -1.82
C TYR A 88 -6.57 3.43 -0.48
N ARG A 89 -7.24 3.03 0.59
CA ARG A 89 -6.66 3.02 1.93
C ARG A 89 -6.62 1.59 2.42
N ILE A 90 -5.41 1.04 2.48
CA ILE A 90 -5.16 -0.29 3.03
C ILE A 90 -5.02 -0.11 4.54
N ASN A 91 -5.93 -0.73 5.29
CA ASN A 91 -5.90 -0.74 6.75
C ASN A 91 -5.57 -2.16 7.22
N ILE A 92 -4.43 -2.32 7.87
CA ILE A 92 -4.00 -3.60 8.44
C ILE A 92 -4.04 -3.47 9.94
N ARG A 93 -4.75 -4.38 10.61
CA ARG A 93 -4.72 -4.50 12.06
C ARG A 93 -3.66 -5.52 12.44
N LEU A 94 -2.57 -5.03 13.01
CA LEU A 94 -1.48 -5.88 13.50
C LEU A 94 -1.98 -6.69 14.69
N LYS A 95 -1.50 -7.92 14.83
CA LYS A 95 -1.74 -8.68 16.06
C LYS A 95 -0.89 -8.02 17.13
N THR A 96 -1.54 -7.55 18.19
CA THR A 96 -0.83 -7.23 19.43
C THR A 96 -0.16 -8.52 19.95
N PRO A 97 1.10 -8.45 20.40
CA PRO A 97 1.77 -9.58 21.03
C PRO A 97 1.02 -10.05 22.29
#